data_AF-A0A1B6M5F5-F1
#
_entry.id   AF-A0A1B6M5F5-F1
#
_cell.length_a   1.000
_cell.length_b   1.000
_cell.length_c   1.000
_cell.angle_alpha   90.00
_cell.angle_beta   90.00
_cell.angle_gamma   90.00
#
_symmetry.space_group_name_H-M   'P 1'
#
loop_
_entity.id
_entity.type
_entity.pdbx_description
1 polymer ?
#
loop_
_entity_poly.entity_id
_entity_poly.type
_entity_poly.pdbx_seq_one_letter_code
_entity_poly.pdbx_strand_id
1 'polypeptide(L)'
;FEPQVMRIIDNIRPDRQTVMFSATFPRQMEALARRILTKPIEIQVGGRSVVCKEVEQHCVVLEEDQKFLKLLELLGHYQDMGSVIVFVDKQENADALLKDLMKASYPCMSLHGGIDQYDRDSTIVDFKAGKVKLLIATSVAARGLDVKHLILVVNYDCPNHYEDYVHRCGRTGRAGNKGYAFTFLTPEQERYSGEIIRAFELAGVAVPEPLRAL
;
A
#
# COMPACT_ATOMS: atom_id res chain seq x y z
N PHE A 1 -15.72 7.22 4.30
CA PHE A 1 -16.76 6.70 3.39
C PHE A 1 -18.02 6.19 4.10
N GLU A 2 -17.98 5.81 5.38
CA GLU A 2 -19.14 5.21 6.08
C GLU A 2 -20.48 5.97 5.89
N PRO A 3 -20.58 7.31 6.09
CA PRO A 3 -21.86 8.00 5.92
C PRO A 3 -22.44 7.90 4.50
N GLN A 4 -21.56 7.90 3.49
CA GLN A 4 -21.95 7.78 2.08
C GLN A 4 -22.42 6.36 1.76
N VAL A 5 -21.71 5.35 2.29
CA VAL A 5 -22.09 3.94 2.13
C VAL A 5 -23.43 3.66 2.81
N MET A 6 -23.64 4.14 4.04
CA MET A 6 -24.92 4.00 4.73
C MET A 6 -26.06 4.65 3.95
N ARG A 7 -25.87 5.88 3.43
CA ARG A 7 -26.88 6.54 2.61
C ARG A 7 -27.29 5.71 1.38
N ILE A 8 -26.35 5.02 0.74
CA ILE A 8 -26.67 4.14 -0.39
C ILE A 8 -27.44 2.91 0.11
N ILE A 9 -26.94 2.25 1.15
CA ILE A 9 -27.51 1.02 1.71
C ILE A 9 -28.94 1.22 2.22
N ASP A 10 -29.21 2.35 2.88
CA ASP A 10 -30.51 2.71 3.44
C ASP A 10 -31.57 2.92 2.34
N ASN A 11 -31.16 3.10 1.08
CA ASN A 11 -32.04 3.22 -0.08
C ASN A 11 -32.18 1.90 -0.87
N ILE A 12 -31.63 0.78 -0.37
CA ILE A 12 -31.76 -0.53 -1.01
C ILE A 12 -32.71 -1.41 -0.19
N ARG A 13 -33.54 -2.19 -0.89
CA ARG A 13 -34.45 -3.18 -0.27
C ARG A 13 -33.73 -4.05 0.78
N PRO A 14 -34.36 -4.35 1.92
CA PRO A 14 -33.72 -5.03 3.05
C PRO A 14 -33.39 -6.52 2.78
N ASP A 15 -34.07 -7.14 1.83
CA ASP A 15 -33.88 -8.52 1.40
C ASP A 15 -32.81 -8.70 0.30
N ARG A 16 -31.97 -7.68 0.11
CA ARG A 16 -30.77 -7.77 -0.72
C ARG A 16 -29.78 -8.80 -0.19
N GLN A 17 -29.05 -9.44 -1.09
CA GLN A 17 -27.80 -10.12 -0.73
C GLN A 17 -26.69 -9.06 -0.58
N THR A 18 -26.04 -9.03 0.58
CA THR A 18 -24.88 -8.16 0.80
C THR A 18 -23.63 -9.02 0.94
N VAL A 19 -22.62 -8.77 0.12
CA VAL A 19 -21.32 -9.44 0.19
C VAL A 19 -20.26 -8.37 0.43
N MET A 20 -19.35 -8.63 1.36
CA MET A 20 -18.31 -7.69 1.77
C MET A 20 -16.96 -8.39 1.73
N PHE A 21 -15.97 -7.71 1.15
CA PHE A 21 -14.60 -8.20 1.02
C PHE A 21 -13.64 -7.17 1.59
N SER A 22 -12.67 -7.62 2.39
CA SER A 22 -11.59 -6.77 2.86
C SER A 22 -10.36 -7.59 3.18
N ALA A 23 -9.18 -7.04 2.89
CA ALA A 23 -7.91 -7.62 3.33
C ALA A 23 -7.64 -7.34 4.83
N THR A 24 -8.28 -6.32 5.39
CA THR A 24 -8.13 -5.94 6.80
C THR A 24 -9.50 -5.81 7.47
N PHE A 25 -9.59 -6.22 8.74
CA PHE A 25 -10.87 -6.23 9.45
C PHE A 25 -10.76 -5.59 10.84
N PRO A 26 -10.52 -4.27 10.94
CA PRO A 26 -10.48 -3.57 12.23
C PRO A 26 -11.87 -3.56 12.90
N ARG A 27 -11.91 -3.27 14.21
CA ARG A 27 -13.15 -3.23 15.00
C ARG A 27 -14.22 -2.32 14.40
N GLN A 28 -13.82 -1.19 13.82
CA GLN A 28 -14.73 -0.25 13.16
C GLN A 28 -15.40 -0.89 11.92
N MET A 29 -14.64 -1.66 11.14
CA MET A 29 -15.18 -2.39 9.98
C MET A 29 -16.10 -3.53 10.41
N GLU A 30 -15.78 -4.20 11.51
CA GLU A 30 -16.65 -5.22 12.13
C GLU A 30 -17.99 -4.62 12.59
N ALA A 31 -17.95 -3.44 13.23
CA ALA A 31 -19.15 -2.72 13.64
C ALA A 31 -20.01 -2.32 12.43
N LEU A 32 -19.40 -1.86 11.34
CA LEU A 32 -20.10 -1.56 10.09
C LEU A 32 -20.72 -2.83 9.49
N ALA A 33 -19.96 -3.92 9.40
CA ALA A 33 -20.42 -5.20 8.88
C ALA A 33 -21.66 -5.70 9.61
N ARG A 34 -21.67 -5.64 10.95
CA ARG A 34 -22.83 -6.01 11.78
C ARG A 34 -24.08 -5.19 11.51
N ARG A 35 -23.93 -3.92 11.09
CA ARG A 35 -25.05 -3.03 10.76
C ARG A 35 -25.62 -3.31 9.38
N ILE A 36 -24.78 -3.67 8.40
CA ILE A 36 -25.18 -3.77 7.00
C ILE A 36 -25.51 -5.19 6.53
N LEU A 37 -24.99 -6.20 7.23
CA LEU A 37 -25.14 -7.63 6.88
C LEU A 37 -26.22 -8.31 7.73
N THR A 38 -27.01 -9.17 7.10
CA THR A 38 -28.04 -9.98 7.78
C THR A 38 -27.57 -11.43 7.85
N LYS A 39 -27.33 -11.94 9.07
CA LYS A 39 -26.84 -13.32 9.33
C LYS A 39 -25.69 -13.74 8.38
N PRO A 40 -24.58 -12.98 8.33
CA PRO A 40 -23.50 -13.27 7.41
C PRO A 40 -22.75 -14.55 7.79
N ILE A 41 -22.19 -15.21 6.77
CA ILE A 41 -21.15 -16.21 6.95
C ILE A 41 -19.81 -15.50 6.80
N GLU A 42 -18.96 -15.60 7.82
CA GLU A 42 -17.60 -15.06 7.78
C GLU A 42 -16.62 -16.13 7.28
N ILE A 43 -15.85 -15.78 6.26
CA ILE A 43 -14.79 -16.64 5.71
C ILE A 43 -13.48 -15.88 5.84
N GLN A 44 -12.55 -16.43 6.63
CA GLN A 44 -11.21 -15.90 6.80
C GLN A 44 -10.21 -16.79 6.07
N VAL A 45 -9.40 -16.19 5.20
CA VAL A 45 -8.30 -16.87 4.50
C VAL A 45 -6.99 -16.33 5.05
N GLY A 46 -6.21 -17.19 5.70
CA GLY A 46 -4.97 -16.79 6.39
C GLY A 46 -5.24 -16.10 7.74
N GLY A 47 -4.35 -15.18 8.12
CA GLY A 47 -4.46 -14.40 9.36
C GLY A 47 -5.29 -13.12 9.19
N ARG A 48 -5.91 -12.64 10.28
CA ARG A 48 -6.70 -11.40 10.28
C ARG A 48 -5.78 -10.20 10.09
N SER A 49 -5.93 -9.48 8.97
CA SER A 49 -5.12 -8.32 8.61
C SER A 49 -3.62 -8.61 8.49
N VAL A 50 -3.22 -9.79 8.03
CA VAL A 50 -1.79 -10.17 7.92
C VAL A 50 -1.28 -9.93 6.49
N VAL A 51 -0.03 -9.48 6.36
CA VAL A 51 0.63 -9.36 5.05
C VAL A 51 0.81 -10.75 4.43
N CYS A 52 0.65 -10.84 3.11
CA CYS A 52 0.72 -12.12 2.39
C CYS A 52 2.11 -12.75 2.52
N LYS A 53 2.18 -14.08 2.70
CA LYS A 53 3.45 -14.82 2.90
C LYS A 53 4.40 -14.74 1.69
N GLU A 54 3.86 -14.45 0.51
CA GLU A 54 4.61 -14.25 -0.73
C GLU A 54 5.34 -12.90 -0.77
N VAL A 55 5.05 -11.98 0.17
CA VAL A 55 5.69 -10.68 0.28
C VAL A 55 6.83 -10.74 1.30
N GLU A 56 8.06 -10.56 0.82
CA GLU A 56 9.24 -10.35 1.66
C GLU A 56 9.24 -8.90 2.19
N GLN A 57 9.18 -8.76 3.51
CA GLN A 57 9.05 -7.46 4.18
C GLN A 57 10.41 -7.01 4.71
N HIS A 58 10.78 -5.77 4.41
CA HIS A 58 11.97 -5.11 4.92
C HIS A 58 11.59 -3.77 5.55
N CYS A 59 12.20 -3.47 6.70
CA CYS A 59 12.13 -2.14 7.29
C CYS A 59 13.56 -1.59 7.39
N VAL A 60 13.76 -0.39 6.86
CA VAL A 60 15.05 0.29 6.88
C VAL A 60 14.89 1.56 7.70
N VAL A 61 15.58 1.60 8.84
CA VAL A 61 15.65 2.78 9.69
C VAL A 61 16.77 3.68 9.16
N LEU A 62 16.42 4.90 8.75
CA LEU A 62 17.33 5.82 8.07
C LEU A 62 16.86 7.27 8.20
N GLU A 63 17.79 8.22 8.05
CA GLU A 63 17.50 9.65 8.10
C GLU A 63 16.74 10.12 6.84
N GLU A 64 15.96 11.20 6.95
CA GLU A 64 15.10 11.69 5.85
C GLU A 64 15.90 11.98 4.55
N ASP A 65 17.11 12.51 4.67
CA ASP A 65 18.00 12.82 3.55
C ASP A 65 18.58 11.57 2.87
N GLN A 66 18.60 10.43 3.56
CA GLN A 66 19.08 9.15 3.05
C GLN A 66 18.02 8.40 2.25
N LYS A 67 16.73 8.73 2.41
CA LYS A 67 15.61 8.03 1.74
C LYS A 67 15.78 8.00 0.22
N PHE A 68 16.17 9.11 -0.39
CA PHE A 68 16.26 9.21 -1.85
C PHE A 68 17.36 8.30 -2.41
N LEU A 69 18.55 8.32 -1.82
CA LEU A 69 19.64 7.42 -2.23
C LEU A 69 19.27 5.96 -2.01
N LYS A 70 18.60 5.64 -0.89
CA LYS A 70 18.12 4.27 -0.64
C LYS A 70 17.07 3.84 -1.66
N LEU A 71 16.18 4.74 -2.07
CA LEU A 71 15.22 4.46 -3.13
C LEU A 71 15.94 4.16 -4.45
N LEU A 72 16.94 4.96 -4.85
CA LEU A 72 17.70 4.72 -6.07
C LEU A 72 18.42 3.36 -6.05
N GLU A 73 19.00 2.97 -4.90
CA GLU A 73 19.59 1.64 -4.71
C GLU A 73 18.56 0.54 -5.00
N LEU A 74 17.37 0.61 -4.38
CA LEU A 74 16.30 -0.37 -4.61
C LEU A 74 15.83 -0.38 -6.06
N LEU A 75 15.66 0.78 -6.69
CA LEU A 75 15.25 0.86 -8.09
C LEU A 75 16.30 0.22 -9.01
N GLY A 76 17.59 0.43 -8.75
CA GLY A 76 18.68 -0.20 -9.49
C GLY A 76 18.67 -1.74 -9.41
N HIS A 77 18.18 -2.31 -8.31
CA HIS A 77 18.02 -3.75 -8.18
C HIS A 77 16.75 -4.28 -8.84
N TYR A 78 15.59 -3.64 -8.61
CA TYR A 78 14.29 -4.25 -8.89
C TYR A 78 13.57 -3.74 -10.14
N GLN A 79 13.88 -2.54 -10.64
CA GLN A 79 13.09 -1.90 -11.71
C GLN A 79 13.11 -2.69 -13.03
N ASP A 80 14.19 -3.41 -13.32
CA ASP A 80 14.28 -4.23 -14.53
C ASP A 80 13.52 -5.56 -14.39
N MET A 81 13.22 -6.00 -13.16
CA MET A 81 12.49 -7.23 -12.90
C MET A 81 10.96 -7.09 -13.02
N GLY A 82 10.43 -5.87 -12.89
CA GLY A 82 8.98 -5.64 -12.93
C GLY A 82 8.58 -4.21 -12.55
N SER A 83 7.29 -4.00 -12.38
CA SER A 83 6.73 -2.72 -11.98
C SER A 83 6.97 -2.45 -10.49
N VAL A 84 7.21 -1.19 -10.17
CA VAL A 84 7.48 -0.67 -8.82
C VAL A 84 6.42 0.37 -8.47
N ILE A 85 5.89 0.30 -7.25
CA ILE A 85 5.10 1.39 -6.66
C ILE A 85 5.83 1.98 -5.46
N VAL A 86 5.96 3.29 -5.46
CA VAL A 86 6.50 4.08 -4.35
C VAL A 86 5.37 4.86 -3.70
N PHE A 87 5.13 4.62 -2.42
CA PHE A 87 4.10 5.28 -1.63
C PHE A 87 4.65 6.45 -0.83
N VAL A 88 3.96 7.58 -0.94
CA VAL A 88 4.20 8.82 -0.18
C VAL A 88 2.93 9.24 0.57
N ASP A 89 3.06 10.10 1.58
CA ASP A 89 1.92 10.53 2.41
C ASP A 89 1.03 11.55 1.69
N LYS A 90 1.64 12.54 1.03
CA LYS A 90 1.03 13.73 0.44
C LYS A 90 1.26 13.79 -1.06
N GLN A 91 0.34 14.47 -1.73
CA GLN A 91 0.45 14.72 -3.17
C GLN A 91 1.65 15.62 -3.52
N GLU A 92 1.96 16.60 -2.68
CA GLU A 92 3.08 17.51 -2.90
C GLU A 92 4.41 16.74 -2.86
N ASN A 93 4.52 15.76 -1.96
CA ASN A 93 5.67 14.84 -1.90
C ASN A 93 5.75 13.94 -3.13
N ALA A 94 4.61 13.51 -3.68
CA ALA A 94 4.57 12.71 -4.91
C ALA A 94 5.14 13.49 -6.09
N ASP A 95 4.75 14.76 -6.24
CA ASP A 95 5.24 15.64 -7.31
C ASP A 95 6.70 16.04 -7.13
N ALA A 96 7.14 16.26 -5.88
CA ALA A 96 8.55 16.53 -5.58
C ALA A 96 9.41 15.31 -5.94
N LEU A 97 9.04 14.12 -5.46
CA LEU A 97 9.77 12.89 -5.73
C LEU A 97 9.79 12.53 -7.22
N LEU A 98 8.69 12.80 -7.94
CA LEU A 98 8.64 12.64 -9.40
C LEU A 98 9.70 13.49 -10.09
N LYS A 99 9.81 14.78 -9.72
CA LYS A 99 10.81 15.68 -10.31
C LYS A 99 12.23 15.18 -10.06
N ASP A 100 12.52 14.71 -8.85
CA ASP A 100 13.87 14.26 -8.49
C ASP A 100 14.24 12.93 -9.16
N LEU A 101 13.29 11.99 -9.26
CA LEU A 101 13.49 10.75 -10.02
C LEU A 101 13.68 11.01 -11.52
N MET A 102 12.91 11.93 -12.10
CA MET A 102 13.08 12.31 -13.51
C MET A 102 14.45 12.95 -13.77
N LYS A 103 14.97 13.80 -12.85
CA LYS A 103 16.35 14.33 -12.93
C LYS A 103 17.39 13.21 -12.82
N ALA A 104 17.14 12.21 -11.98
CA ALA A 104 17.99 11.03 -11.85
C ALA A 104 17.83 10.02 -13.01
N SER A 105 17.09 10.38 -14.07
CA SER A 105 16.85 9.54 -15.26
C SER A 105 16.05 8.26 -14.97
N TYR A 106 15.12 8.32 -14.01
CA TYR A 106 14.14 7.26 -13.74
C TYR A 106 12.75 7.68 -14.26
N PRO A 107 12.31 7.17 -15.44
CA PRO A 107 11.00 7.48 -15.98
C PRO A 107 9.89 6.98 -15.05
N CYS A 108 9.06 7.89 -14.56
CA CYS A 108 7.99 7.59 -13.62
C CYS A 108 6.75 8.45 -13.85
N MET A 109 5.64 8.03 -13.25
CA MET A 109 4.39 8.80 -13.19
C MET A 109 3.94 8.94 -11.74
N SER A 110 3.14 9.98 -11.44
CA SER A 110 2.51 10.17 -10.13
C SER A 110 1.01 9.84 -10.19
N LEU A 111 0.44 9.41 -9.05
CA LEU A 111 -0.98 9.11 -8.91
C LEU A 111 -1.49 9.59 -7.54
N HIS A 112 -2.21 10.71 -7.52
CA HIS A 112 -2.79 11.30 -6.32
C HIS A 112 -4.08 12.07 -6.61
N GLY A 113 -4.72 12.61 -5.58
CA GLY A 113 -6.04 13.26 -5.67
C GLY A 113 -6.05 14.61 -6.40
N GLY A 114 -4.91 15.29 -6.48
CA GLY A 114 -4.74 16.54 -7.24
C GLY A 114 -4.59 16.37 -8.76
N ILE A 115 -4.47 15.14 -9.27
CA ILE A 115 -4.41 14.87 -10.71
C ILE A 115 -5.83 14.77 -11.26
N ASP A 116 -6.08 15.36 -12.44
CA ASP A 116 -7.36 15.26 -13.11
C ASP A 116 -7.76 13.79 -13.37
N GLN A 117 -9.05 13.50 -13.32
CA GLN A 117 -9.55 12.13 -13.46
C GLN A 117 -9.13 11.49 -14.80
N TYR A 118 -9.10 12.27 -15.90
CA TYR A 118 -8.66 11.78 -17.20
C TYR A 118 -7.19 11.33 -17.17
N ASP A 119 -6.31 12.18 -16.61
CA ASP A 119 -4.88 11.90 -16.49
C ASP A 119 -4.60 10.74 -15.53
N ARG A 120 -5.40 10.61 -14.46
CA ARG A 120 -5.36 9.46 -13.55
C ARG A 120 -5.67 8.16 -14.26
N ASP A 121 -6.74 8.15 -15.06
CA ASP A 121 -7.15 6.96 -15.81
C ASP A 121 -6.08 6.58 -16.85
N SER A 122 -5.52 7.57 -17.57
CA SER A 122 -4.42 7.36 -18.50
C SER A 122 -3.18 6.78 -17.80
N THR A 123 -2.79 7.34 -16.66
CA THR A 123 -1.65 6.86 -15.85
C THR A 123 -1.84 5.41 -15.42
N ILE A 124 -3.04 5.06 -14.96
CA ILE A 124 -3.37 3.69 -14.56
C ILE A 124 -3.28 2.73 -15.75
N VAL A 125 -3.78 3.13 -16.93
CA VAL A 125 -3.71 2.34 -18.16
C VAL A 125 -2.25 2.11 -18.57
N ASP A 126 -1.43 3.16 -18.60
CA ASP A 126 -0.04 3.07 -19.03
C ASP A 126 0.82 2.25 -18.06
N PHE A 127 0.56 2.37 -16.74
CA PHE A 127 1.22 1.55 -15.73
C PHE A 127 0.81 0.09 -15.82
N LYS A 128 -0.49 -0.21 -16.01
CA LYS A 128 -0.98 -1.59 -16.21
C LYS A 128 -0.45 -2.22 -17.50
N ALA A 129 -0.28 -1.41 -18.55
CA ALA A 129 0.30 -1.84 -19.82
C ALA A 129 1.83 -2.01 -19.77
N GLY A 130 2.48 -1.60 -18.66
CA GLY A 130 3.93 -1.68 -18.49
C GLY A 130 4.71 -0.64 -19.32
N LYS A 131 4.04 0.37 -19.89
CA LYS A 131 4.72 1.47 -20.61
C LYS A 131 5.59 2.29 -19.66
N VAL A 132 5.15 2.42 -18.43
CA VAL A 132 5.92 2.98 -17.32
C VAL A 132 5.99 1.93 -16.23
N LYS A 133 7.20 1.69 -15.72
CA LYS A 133 7.45 0.68 -14.68
C LYS A 133 7.48 1.25 -13.27
N LEU A 134 7.60 2.56 -13.10
CA LEU A 134 7.69 3.22 -11.79
C LEU A 134 6.51 4.17 -11.57
N LEU A 135 5.73 3.91 -10.53
CA LEU A 135 4.58 4.73 -10.15
C LEU A 135 4.75 5.25 -8.72
N ILE A 136 4.62 6.56 -8.54
CA ILE A 136 4.60 7.22 -7.24
C ILE A 136 3.14 7.49 -6.88
N ALA A 137 2.67 7.07 -5.71
CA ALA A 137 1.27 7.20 -5.38
C ALA A 137 1.00 7.55 -3.92
N THR A 138 -0.10 8.27 -3.69
CA THR A 138 -0.69 8.34 -2.34
C THR A 138 -1.54 7.11 -2.07
N SER A 139 -1.73 6.78 -0.79
CA SER A 139 -2.46 5.57 -0.39
C SER A 139 -3.88 5.53 -0.93
N VAL A 140 -4.57 6.67 -0.93
CA VAL A 140 -5.96 6.76 -1.39
C VAL A 140 -6.05 6.45 -2.88
N ALA A 141 -5.13 6.99 -3.67
CA ALA A 141 -5.21 6.90 -5.12
C ALA A 141 -4.81 5.52 -5.67
N ALA A 142 -3.99 4.74 -4.94
CA ALA A 142 -3.59 3.40 -5.36
C ALA A 142 -4.50 2.27 -4.82
N ARG A 143 -5.52 2.58 -4.01
CA ARG A 143 -6.46 1.55 -3.51
C ARG A 143 -7.17 0.89 -4.69
N GLY A 144 -7.21 -0.44 -4.67
CA GLY A 144 -7.83 -1.23 -5.76
C GLY A 144 -7.00 -1.32 -7.04
N LEU A 145 -5.81 -0.71 -7.10
CA LEU A 145 -4.91 -0.89 -8.24
C LEU A 145 -4.46 -2.36 -8.32
N ASP A 146 -4.69 -2.97 -9.48
CA ASP A 146 -4.30 -4.35 -9.80
C ASP A 146 -3.38 -4.38 -11.01
N VAL A 147 -2.14 -4.84 -10.77
CA VAL A 147 -1.05 -4.84 -11.75
C VAL A 147 -0.37 -6.19 -11.65
N LYS A 148 -0.36 -6.94 -12.77
CA LYS A 148 0.03 -8.36 -12.80
C LYS A 148 1.50 -8.61 -12.47
N HIS A 149 2.37 -7.62 -12.68
CA HIS A 149 3.82 -7.76 -12.52
C HIS A 149 4.42 -6.69 -11.61
N LEU A 150 3.74 -6.40 -10.50
CA LEU A 150 4.29 -5.52 -9.47
C LEU A 150 5.26 -6.33 -8.61
N ILE A 151 6.56 -6.04 -8.73
CA ILE A 151 7.61 -6.77 -8.02
C ILE A 151 7.96 -6.10 -6.69
N LEU A 152 7.97 -4.77 -6.65
CA LEU A 152 8.43 -3.99 -5.52
C LEU A 152 7.40 -2.94 -5.08
N VAL A 153 7.13 -2.91 -3.79
CA VAL A 153 6.46 -1.82 -3.09
C VAL A 153 7.48 -1.12 -2.21
N VAL A 154 7.58 0.20 -2.33
CA VAL A 154 8.39 1.02 -1.41
C VAL A 154 7.46 1.96 -0.66
N ASN A 155 7.34 1.82 0.65
CA ASN A 155 6.79 2.85 1.51
C ASN A 155 7.88 3.87 1.79
N TYR A 156 7.99 4.87 0.91
CA TYR A 156 8.93 5.98 1.06
C TYR A 156 8.59 6.79 2.30
N ASP A 157 7.30 7.02 2.50
CA ASP A 157 6.74 7.48 3.77
C ASP A 157 6.01 6.33 4.47
N CYS A 158 6.38 6.07 5.71
CA CYS A 158 5.71 5.08 6.55
C CYS A 158 4.21 5.40 6.64
N PRO A 159 3.31 4.43 6.41
CA PRO A 159 1.87 4.65 6.55
C PRO A 159 1.50 4.96 8.01
N ASN A 160 0.51 5.84 8.20
CA ASN A 160 0.03 6.25 9.52
C ASN A 160 -0.89 5.22 10.20
N HIS A 161 -1.36 4.22 9.45
CA HIS A 161 -2.26 3.19 9.93
C HIS A 161 -1.80 1.81 9.49
N TYR A 162 -1.94 0.83 10.39
CA TYR A 162 -1.60 -0.57 10.15
C TYR A 162 -2.32 -1.14 8.92
N GLU A 163 -3.60 -0.81 8.74
CA GLU A 163 -4.38 -1.31 7.61
C GLU A 163 -3.80 -0.82 6.28
N ASP A 164 -3.36 0.45 6.22
CA ASP A 164 -2.75 0.99 5.02
C ASP A 164 -1.42 0.29 4.72
N TYR A 165 -0.61 -0.04 5.74
CA TYR A 165 0.59 -0.88 5.56
C TYR A 165 0.26 -2.20 4.88
N VAL A 166 -0.72 -2.94 5.40
CA VAL A 166 -1.14 -4.24 4.84
C VAL A 166 -1.64 -4.08 3.40
N HIS A 167 -2.44 -3.06 3.11
CA HIS A 167 -2.98 -2.80 1.76
C HIS A 167 -1.92 -2.38 0.75
N ARG A 168 -0.89 -1.64 1.18
CA ARG A 168 0.24 -1.21 0.36
C ARG A 168 1.14 -2.41 0.07
N CYS A 169 1.55 -3.17 1.09
CA CYS A 169 2.36 -4.38 0.91
C CYS A 169 1.63 -5.42 0.05
N GLY A 170 0.31 -5.57 0.18
CA GLY A 170 -0.51 -6.44 -0.66
C GLY A 170 -0.68 -6.01 -2.13
N ARG A 171 0.01 -4.94 -2.59
CA ARG A 171 0.10 -4.62 -4.03
C ARG A 171 1.05 -5.56 -4.76
N THR A 172 2.06 -6.10 -4.07
CA THR A 172 2.98 -7.13 -4.59
C THR A 172 2.62 -8.52 -4.05
N GLY A 173 3.36 -9.56 -4.45
CA GLY A 173 3.17 -10.92 -3.93
C GLY A 173 1.88 -11.60 -4.38
N ARG A 174 1.37 -11.28 -5.59
CA ARG A 174 0.09 -11.76 -6.10
C ARG A 174 0.24 -12.96 -7.03
N ALA A 175 -0.83 -13.78 -7.10
CA ALA A 175 -0.95 -14.91 -8.02
C ALA A 175 0.22 -15.92 -7.94
N GLY A 176 0.77 -16.13 -6.75
CA GLY A 176 1.90 -17.04 -6.50
C GLY A 176 3.28 -16.47 -6.83
N ASN A 177 3.37 -15.23 -7.33
CA ASN A 177 4.64 -14.55 -7.52
C ASN A 177 5.16 -14.03 -6.18
N LYS A 178 6.48 -14.10 -5.99
CA LYS A 178 7.15 -13.40 -4.89
C LYS A 178 7.08 -11.89 -5.10
N GLY A 179 7.03 -11.16 -4.00
CA GLY A 179 7.03 -9.72 -3.99
C GLY A 179 7.88 -9.16 -2.86
N TYR A 180 8.32 -7.91 -3.00
CA TYR A 180 9.17 -7.25 -2.02
C TYR A 180 8.50 -5.97 -1.54
N ALA A 181 8.48 -5.76 -0.23
CA ALA A 181 7.96 -4.55 0.40
C ALA A 181 9.04 -3.93 1.29
N PHE A 182 9.54 -2.75 0.91
CA PHE A 182 10.49 -1.98 1.70
C PHE A 182 9.78 -0.81 2.34
N THR A 183 9.97 -0.63 3.65
CA THR A 183 9.45 0.52 4.39
C THR A 183 10.59 1.31 4.98
N PHE A 184 10.64 2.59 4.64
CA PHE A 184 11.54 3.54 5.27
C PHE A 184 10.86 4.09 6.52
N LEU A 185 11.63 4.13 7.60
CA LEU A 185 11.20 4.68 8.87
C LEU A 185 12.31 5.62 9.35
N THR A 186 11.96 6.87 9.63
CA THR A 186 12.92 7.79 10.24
C THR A 186 12.87 7.70 11.77
N PRO A 187 13.93 8.11 12.49
CA PRO A 187 13.89 8.13 13.95
C PRO A 187 12.72 8.96 14.52
N GLU A 188 12.33 10.05 13.86
CA GLU A 188 11.19 10.89 14.27
C GLU A 188 9.84 10.19 14.10
N GLN A 189 9.82 9.09 13.36
CA GLN A 189 8.64 8.27 13.10
C GLN A 189 8.54 7.06 14.06
N GLU A 190 9.31 7.05 15.15
CA GLU A 190 9.30 6.02 16.21
C GLU A 190 7.90 5.58 16.61
N ARG A 191 6.94 6.51 16.72
CA ARG A 191 5.54 6.20 17.08
C ARG A 191 4.86 5.16 16.18
N TYR A 192 5.35 4.95 14.96
CA TYR A 192 4.84 3.95 14.03
C TYR A 192 5.56 2.60 14.13
N SER A 193 6.71 2.53 14.80
CA SER A 193 7.54 1.31 14.91
C SER A 193 6.72 0.13 15.45
N GLY A 194 5.91 0.35 16.49
CA GLY A 194 5.09 -0.70 17.11
C GLY A 194 4.13 -1.40 16.14
N GLU A 195 3.47 -0.67 15.24
CA GLU A 195 2.57 -1.27 14.25
C GLU A 195 3.36 -2.01 13.14
N ILE A 196 4.55 -1.54 12.79
CA ILE A 196 5.43 -2.23 11.83
C ILE A 196 5.99 -3.52 12.45
N ILE A 197 6.47 -3.48 13.70
CA ILE A 197 6.91 -4.65 14.46
C ILE A 197 5.80 -5.69 14.51
N ARG A 198 4.59 -5.25 14.88
CA ARG A 198 3.40 -6.11 14.88
C ARG A 198 3.13 -6.75 13.51
N ALA A 199 3.34 -6.02 12.41
CA ALA A 199 3.17 -6.57 11.06
C ALA A 199 4.15 -7.72 10.78
N PHE A 200 5.41 -7.56 11.18
CA PHE A 200 6.45 -8.58 11.03
C PHE A 200 6.14 -9.82 11.89
N GLU A 201 5.78 -9.61 13.16
CA GLU A 201 5.42 -10.69 14.09
C GLU A 201 4.21 -11.50 13.60
N LEU A 202 3.14 -10.81 13.16
CA LEU A 202 1.95 -11.46 12.63
C LEU A 202 2.20 -12.22 11.33
N ALA A 203 3.17 -11.77 10.52
CA ALA A 203 3.62 -12.47 9.33
C ALA A 203 4.62 -13.60 9.62
N GLY A 204 5.06 -13.78 10.87
CA GLY A 204 6.07 -14.76 11.25
C GLY A 204 7.48 -14.44 10.73
N VAL A 205 7.76 -13.17 10.43
CA VAL A 205 9.04 -12.69 9.91
C VAL A 205 9.87 -12.09 11.05
N ALA A 206 11.19 -12.32 11.02
CA ALA A 206 12.10 -11.74 12.00
C ALA A 206 12.09 -10.21 11.90
N VAL A 207 11.81 -9.54 13.02
CA VAL A 207 11.86 -8.09 13.14
C VAL A 207 13.33 -7.63 13.09
N PRO A 208 13.71 -6.69 12.21
CA PRO A 208 15.07 -6.16 12.15
C PRO A 208 15.49 -5.49 13.47
N GLU A 209 16.72 -5.73 13.92
CA GLU A 209 17.26 -5.12 15.15
C GLU A 209 17.17 -3.58 15.18
N PRO A 210 17.49 -2.84 14.09
CA PRO A 210 17.32 -1.37 14.10
C PRO A 210 15.87 -0.93 14.35
N LEU A 211 14.88 -1.71 13.89
CA LEU A 211 13.48 -1.42 14.13
C LEU A 211 13.07 -1.74 15.59
N ARG A 212 13.66 -2.78 16.20
CA ARG A 212 13.44 -3.09 17.62
C ARG A 212 14.06 -2.06 18.57
N ALA A 213 15.12 -1.40 18.12
CA ALA A 213 15.90 -0.45 18.91
C ALA A 213 15.34 0.99 18.86
N LEU A 214 14.36 1.26 18.00
CA LEU A 214 13.56 2.48 17.99
C LEU A 214 12.53 2.43 19.13
#